data_AF-A0A2K5LKM6-F1
#
_entry.id   AF-A0A2K5LKM6-F1
#
_cell.length_a   1.000
_cell.length_b   1.000
_cell.length_c   1.000
_cell.angle_alpha   90.00
_cell.angle_beta   90.00
_cell.angle_gamma   90.00
#
_symmetry.space_group_name_H-M   'P 1'
#
loop_
_entity.id
_entity.type
_entity.pdbx_description
1 polymer ?
#
loop_
_entity_poly.entity_id
_entity_poly.type
_entity_poly.pdbx_seq_one_letter_code
_entity_poly.pdbx_strand_id
1 'polypeptide(L)'
;MSLEDPFFVVRGEVQKAVNTARGLYQRWCELLQESAAVGREELDWTTNELRNGLRSIEWDLEDLEETIDILGLCVEANPGKFKLPAGDLQERKVFVERMREAVQEMKDHMVSPTAVAFLERNNREILAGKPTPQKSLSDLLDASAVSATSRYIEEQQATQQLIMDEQDQQLEMVSGSIQVLKHMSGRVGEELDEQGIMLDAFAQEMDHTQSRMDGVLRKLAKVSHMTSGESPRGRGGTLSPGDL
;
A
#
# COMPACT_ATOMS: atom_id res chain seq x y z
N MET A 1 -13.91 17.36 -22.61
CA MET A 1 -12.53 17.57 -22.14
C MET A 1 -11.97 16.19 -21.84
N SER A 2 -10.83 15.80 -22.41
CA SER A 2 -10.16 14.57 -21.98
C SER A 2 -9.71 14.77 -20.55
N LEU A 3 -10.12 13.90 -19.62
CA LEU A 3 -9.55 13.87 -18.27
C LEU A 3 -8.03 13.70 -18.42
N GLU A 4 -7.27 14.57 -17.77
CA GLU A 4 -5.83 14.42 -17.63
C GLU A 4 -5.55 13.12 -16.87
N ASP A 5 -4.64 12.30 -17.38
CA ASP A 5 -4.39 10.98 -16.82
C ASP A 5 -3.75 11.14 -15.42
N PRO A 6 -4.42 10.64 -14.35
CA PRO A 6 -3.97 10.84 -12.98
C PRO A 6 -2.57 10.24 -12.72
N PHE A 7 -2.13 9.28 -13.54
CA PHE A 7 -0.80 8.71 -13.46
C PHE A 7 0.30 9.78 -13.51
N PHE A 8 0.18 10.79 -14.38
CA PHE A 8 1.25 11.78 -14.56
C PHE A 8 1.39 12.74 -13.38
N VAL A 9 0.30 12.98 -12.65
CA VAL A 9 0.31 13.79 -11.42
C VAL A 9 1.08 13.03 -10.34
N VAL A 10 0.65 11.79 -10.06
CA VAL A 10 1.27 10.94 -9.04
C VAL A 10 2.72 10.62 -9.39
N ARG A 11 3.04 10.40 -10.67
CA ARG A 11 4.42 10.25 -11.16
C ARG A 11 5.30 11.43 -10.76
N GLY A 12 4.80 12.66 -10.90
CA GLY A 12 5.52 13.86 -10.52
C GLY A 12 5.77 13.95 -9.01
N GLU A 13 4.77 13.56 -8.22
CA GLU A 13 4.84 13.54 -6.74
C GLU A 13 5.82 12.49 -6.24
N VAL A 14 5.74 11.25 -6.75
CA VAL A 14 6.68 10.16 -6.45
C VAL A 14 8.11 10.57 -6.82
N GLN A 15 8.31 11.15 -8.01
CA GLN A 15 9.63 11.58 -8.43
C GLN A 15 10.21 12.65 -7.50
N LYS A 16 9.37 13.58 -7.03
CA LYS A 16 9.76 14.61 -6.07
C LYS A 16 10.09 14.00 -4.71
N ALA A 17 9.27 13.08 -4.21
CA ALA A 17 9.48 12.39 -2.95
C ALA A 17 10.80 11.60 -2.96
N VAL A 18 11.09 10.85 -4.03
CA VAL A 18 12.36 10.14 -4.22
C VAL A 18 13.55 11.11 -4.22
N ASN A 19 13.45 12.27 -4.87
CA ASN A 19 14.52 13.26 -4.85
C ASN A 19 14.78 13.83 -3.45
N THR A 20 13.72 14.09 -2.69
CA THR A 20 13.84 14.51 -1.28
C THR A 20 14.49 13.42 -0.43
N ALA A 21 14.07 12.16 -0.59
CA ALA A 21 14.65 11.01 0.11
C ALA A 21 16.14 10.83 -0.23
N ARG A 22 16.54 11.05 -1.49
CA ARG A 22 17.96 11.04 -1.90
C ARG A 22 18.77 12.13 -1.19
N GLY A 23 18.21 13.33 -1.01
CA GLY A 23 18.85 14.39 -0.25
C GLY A 23 19.05 14.01 1.23
N LEU A 24 18.02 13.46 1.86
CA LEU A 24 18.09 12.94 3.24
C LEU A 24 19.13 11.80 3.35
N TYR A 25 19.15 10.90 2.38
CA TYR A 25 20.12 9.80 2.31
C TYR A 25 21.56 10.29 2.18
N GLN A 26 21.82 11.32 1.38
CA GLN A 26 23.15 11.93 1.30
C GLN A 26 23.57 12.51 2.65
N ARG A 27 22.70 13.28 3.30
CA ARG A 27 22.97 13.83 4.64
C ARG A 27 23.21 12.73 5.67
N TRP A 28 22.41 11.66 5.62
CA TRP A 28 22.59 10.49 6.48
C TRP A 28 23.96 9.83 6.29
N CYS A 29 24.42 9.65 5.05
CA CYS A 29 25.74 9.12 4.75
C CYS A 29 26.90 10.01 5.25
N GLU A 30 26.73 11.33 5.26
CA GLU A 30 27.68 12.28 5.85
C GLU A 30 27.73 12.14 7.37
N LEU A 31 26.56 12.06 8.01
CA LEU A 31 26.44 11.91 9.47
C LEU A 31 27.04 10.60 9.99
N LEU A 32 27.03 9.53 9.17
CA LEU A 32 27.76 8.28 9.48
C LEU A 32 29.29 8.43 9.45
N GLN A 33 29.83 9.49 8.86
CA GLN A 33 31.27 9.77 8.81
C GLN A 33 31.69 10.80 9.85
N GLU A 34 30.75 11.63 10.34
CA GLU A 34 30.97 12.62 11.39
C GLU A 34 31.14 11.95 12.78
N SER A 35 31.90 12.59 13.67
CA SER A 35 32.21 12.04 14.99
C SER A 35 30.96 11.90 15.88
N ALA A 36 30.83 10.74 16.53
CA ALA A 36 29.75 10.24 17.39
C ALA A 36 29.07 11.22 18.38
N ALA A 37 29.75 12.31 18.77
CA ALA A 37 29.31 13.20 19.84
C ALA A 37 28.48 14.40 19.40
N VAL A 38 28.60 14.88 18.15
CA VAL A 38 28.01 16.18 17.73
C VAL A 38 26.78 16.02 16.83
N GLY A 39 26.61 14.88 16.16
CA GLY A 39 25.55 14.68 15.16
C GLY A 39 24.50 13.62 15.50
N ARG A 40 24.38 13.14 16.75
CA ARG A 40 23.51 11.99 17.07
C ARG A 40 22.02 12.28 16.92
N GLU A 41 21.52 13.35 17.54
CA GLU A 41 20.09 13.71 17.43
C GLU A 41 19.71 13.95 15.97
N GLU A 42 20.61 14.58 15.21
CA GLU A 42 20.45 14.77 13.77
C GLU A 42 20.49 13.44 13.02
N LEU A 43 21.37 12.50 13.37
CA LEU A 43 21.46 11.18 12.77
C LEU A 43 20.22 10.35 13.05
N ASP A 44 19.71 10.34 14.28
CA ASP A 44 18.50 9.62 14.67
C ASP A 44 17.27 10.20 13.95
N TRP A 45 17.15 11.53 13.93
CA TRP A 45 16.10 12.22 13.19
C TRP A 45 16.16 11.92 11.69
N THR A 46 17.33 12.05 11.07
CA THR A 46 17.53 11.82 9.63
C THR A 46 17.27 10.35 9.28
N THR A 47 17.68 9.42 10.15
CA THR A 47 17.42 7.98 9.97
C THR A 47 15.92 7.69 10.00
N ASN A 48 15.20 8.24 10.98
CA ASN A 48 13.76 8.03 11.11
C ASN A 48 12.99 8.67 9.95
N GLU A 49 13.31 9.92 9.60
CA GLU A 49 12.68 10.64 8.50
C GLU A 49 12.89 9.92 7.17
N LEU A 50 14.11 9.44 6.92
CA LEU A 50 14.41 8.67 5.71
C LEU A 50 13.64 7.35 5.68
N ARG A 51 13.54 6.59 6.79
CA ARG A 51 12.75 5.36 6.84
C ARG A 51 11.27 5.60 6.55
N ASN A 52 10.70 6.67 7.12
CA ASN A 52 9.30 7.03 6.91
C ASN A 52 9.04 7.50 5.48
N GLY A 53 9.93 8.35 4.94
CA GLY A 53 9.87 8.80 3.55
C GLY A 53 9.95 7.63 2.57
N LEU A 54 10.90 6.71 2.75
CA LEU A 54 11.03 5.53 1.89
C LEU A 54 9.78 4.64 1.96
N ARG A 55 9.22 4.41 3.16
CA ARG A 55 7.97 3.64 3.32
C ARG A 55 6.79 4.28 2.60
N SER A 56 6.64 5.60 2.70
CA SER A 56 5.57 6.33 1.99
C SER A 56 5.70 6.16 0.48
N ILE A 57 6.92 6.27 -0.05
CA ILE A 57 7.18 6.09 -1.48
C ILE A 57 6.90 4.64 -1.91
N GLU A 58 7.20 3.64 -1.07
CA GLU A 58 6.88 2.24 -1.38
C GLU A 58 5.38 2.01 -1.55
N TRP A 59 4.55 2.59 -0.69
CA TRP A 59 3.10 2.54 -0.83
C TRP A 59 2.63 3.23 -2.12
N ASP A 60 3.13 4.44 -2.40
CA ASP A 60 2.76 5.15 -3.64
C ASP A 60 3.15 4.35 -4.91
N LEU A 61 4.28 3.62 -4.86
CA LEU A 61 4.73 2.77 -5.97
C LEU A 61 3.90 1.49 -6.10
N GLU A 62 3.43 0.91 -5.00
CA GLU A 62 2.53 -0.25 -4.99
C GLU A 62 1.19 0.12 -5.63
N ASP A 63 0.59 1.25 -5.24
CA ASP A 63 -0.66 1.75 -5.81
C ASP A 63 -0.53 2.05 -7.33
N LEU A 64 0.62 2.60 -7.75
CA LEU A 64 0.92 2.82 -9.17
C LEU A 64 1.07 1.51 -9.94
N GLU A 65 1.70 0.49 -9.35
CA GLU A 65 1.86 -0.82 -9.97
C GLU A 65 0.52 -1.51 -10.15
N GLU A 66 -0.35 -1.52 -9.12
CA GLU A 66 -1.72 -2.03 -9.22
C GLU A 66 -2.52 -1.33 -10.34
N THR A 67 -2.40 0.00 -10.41
CA THR A 67 -3.05 0.79 -11.45
C THR A 67 -2.57 0.41 -12.85
N ILE A 68 -1.26 0.20 -13.01
CA ILE A 68 -0.66 -0.24 -14.28
C ILE A 68 -1.13 -1.66 -14.65
N ASP A 69 -1.23 -2.57 -13.68
CA ASP A 69 -1.68 -3.93 -13.92
C ASP A 69 -3.16 -3.98 -14.32
N ILE A 70 -4.03 -3.24 -13.63
CA ILE A 70 -5.43 -3.07 -14.03
C ILE A 70 -5.53 -2.50 -15.45
N LEU A 71 -4.71 -1.49 -15.76
CA LEU A 71 -4.67 -0.88 -17.09
C LEU A 71 -4.20 -1.88 -18.15
N GLY A 72 -3.20 -2.70 -17.85
CA GLY A 72 -2.72 -3.78 -18.71
C GLY A 72 -3.80 -4.81 -19.01
N LEU A 73 -4.50 -5.29 -17.98
CA LEU A 73 -5.62 -6.23 -18.14
C LEU A 73 -6.75 -5.64 -19.00
N CYS A 74 -7.05 -4.35 -18.82
CA CYS A 74 -8.07 -3.65 -19.61
C CYS A 74 -7.70 -3.53 -21.09
N VAL A 75 -6.43 -3.26 -21.39
CA VAL A 75 -5.91 -3.18 -22.76
C VAL A 75 -5.96 -4.54 -23.44
N GLU A 76 -5.59 -5.61 -22.74
CA GLU A 76 -5.67 -6.98 -23.27
C GLU A 76 -7.12 -7.43 -23.52
N ALA A 77 -8.03 -7.10 -22.61
CA ALA A 77 -9.44 -7.47 -22.72
C ALA A 77 -10.20 -6.68 -23.80
N ASN A 78 -9.86 -5.40 -24.02
CA ASN A 78 -10.52 -4.58 -25.04
C ASN A 78 -9.61 -3.48 -25.62
N PRO A 79 -8.76 -3.81 -26.62
CA PRO A 79 -7.76 -2.90 -27.18
C PRO A 79 -8.34 -1.64 -27.83
N GLY A 80 -9.60 -1.68 -28.29
CA GLY A 80 -10.24 -0.56 -29.00
C GLY A 80 -10.89 0.48 -28.09
N LYS A 81 -11.12 0.16 -26.82
CA LYS A 81 -11.85 1.04 -25.87
C LYS A 81 -10.92 1.97 -25.10
N PHE A 82 -9.68 1.54 -24.86
CA PHE A 82 -8.63 2.35 -24.24
C PHE A 82 -7.70 2.88 -25.31
N LYS A 83 -7.78 4.18 -25.59
CA LYS A 83 -6.88 4.87 -26.52
C LYS A 83 -5.52 5.14 -25.87
N LEU A 84 -4.88 4.11 -25.34
CA LEU A 84 -3.50 4.22 -24.85
C LEU A 84 -2.55 4.08 -26.03
N PRO A 85 -1.66 5.06 -26.26
CA PRO A 85 -0.60 4.93 -27.24
C PRO A 85 0.22 3.66 -27.00
N ALA A 86 0.59 2.97 -28.08
CA ALA A 86 1.47 1.82 -27.99
C ALA A 86 2.83 2.27 -27.43
N GLY A 87 3.15 1.82 -26.21
CA GLY A 87 4.39 2.18 -25.51
C GLY A 87 4.17 2.82 -24.14
N ASP A 88 3.06 3.53 -23.93
CA ASP A 88 2.81 4.26 -22.68
C ASP A 88 2.81 3.32 -21.48
N LEU A 89 2.16 2.16 -21.57
CA LEU A 89 2.13 1.18 -20.48
C LEU A 89 3.53 0.70 -20.09
N GLN A 90 4.41 0.50 -21.08
CA GLN A 90 5.79 0.07 -20.84
C GLN A 90 6.59 1.19 -20.19
N GLU A 91 6.41 2.45 -20.60
CA GLU A 91 7.06 3.60 -19.97
C GLU A 91 6.66 3.75 -18.51
N ARG A 92 5.38 3.51 -18.18
CA ARG A 92 4.90 3.52 -16.78
C ARG A 92 5.57 2.42 -15.95
N LYS A 93 5.67 1.19 -16.49
CA LYS A 93 6.34 0.06 -15.84
C LYS A 93 7.80 0.38 -15.55
N VAL A 94 8.54 0.86 -16.56
CA VAL A 94 9.95 1.23 -16.42
C VAL A 94 10.13 2.36 -15.40
N PHE A 95 9.21 3.32 -15.34
CA PHE A 95 9.26 4.37 -14.32
C PHE A 95 9.14 3.81 -12.90
N VAL A 96 8.12 2.98 -12.64
CA VAL A 96 7.88 2.37 -11.32
C VAL A 96 9.06 1.50 -10.90
N GLU A 97 9.55 0.66 -11.81
CA GLU A 97 10.72 -0.20 -11.59
C GLU A 97 11.95 0.63 -11.19
N ARG A 98 12.25 1.70 -11.94
CA ARG A 98 13.39 2.59 -11.66
C ARG A 98 13.29 3.28 -10.30
N MET A 99 12.10 3.72 -9.91
CA MET A 99 11.88 4.35 -8.60
C MET A 99 12.01 3.32 -7.47
N ARG A 100 11.49 2.10 -7.68
CA ARG A 100 11.62 0.98 -6.74
C ARG A 100 13.09 0.61 -6.52
N GLU A 101 13.89 0.50 -7.59
CA GLU A 101 15.33 0.25 -7.50
C GLU A 101 16.05 1.32 -6.67
N ALA A 102 15.75 2.61 -6.89
CA ALA A 102 16.37 3.70 -6.14
C ALA A 102 16.00 3.67 -4.65
N VAL A 103 14.74 3.36 -4.32
CA VAL A 103 14.29 3.18 -2.94
C VAL A 103 14.97 1.98 -2.29
N GLN A 104 15.05 0.86 -3.00
CA GLN A 104 15.69 -0.37 -2.52
C GLN A 104 17.18 -0.16 -2.24
N GLU A 105 17.90 0.53 -3.14
CA GLU A 105 19.32 0.87 -2.96
C GLU A 105 19.55 1.63 -1.64
N MET A 106 18.73 2.64 -1.35
CA MET A 106 18.82 3.40 -0.10
C MET A 106 18.50 2.54 1.12
N LYS A 107 17.46 1.69 1.05
CA LYS A 107 17.09 0.79 2.15
C LYS A 107 18.18 -0.23 2.45
N ASP A 108 18.75 -0.85 1.42
CA ASP A 108 19.81 -1.85 1.55
C ASP A 108 21.05 -1.26 2.23
N HIS A 109 21.40 -0.02 1.89
CA HIS A 109 22.51 0.66 2.56
C HIS A 109 22.19 0.97 4.04
N MET A 110 20.95 1.35 4.35
CA MET A 110 20.52 1.62 5.73
C MET A 110 20.55 0.38 6.63
N VAL A 111 20.33 -0.82 6.08
CA VAL A 111 20.40 -2.09 6.82
C VAL A 111 21.76 -2.79 6.66
N SER A 112 22.70 -2.17 5.95
CA SER A 112 24.03 -2.73 5.73
C SER A 112 24.75 -2.97 7.07
N PRO A 113 25.47 -4.10 7.23
CA PRO A 113 26.22 -4.39 8.44
C PRO A 113 27.17 -3.26 8.88
N THR A 114 27.70 -2.49 7.93
CA THR A 114 28.57 -1.35 8.20
C THR A 114 27.81 -0.19 8.86
N ALA A 115 26.62 0.13 8.37
CA ALA A 115 25.78 1.19 8.93
C ALA A 115 25.26 0.80 10.33
N VAL A 116 24.82 -0.45 10.49
CA VAL A 116 24.37 -1.00 11.77
C VAL A 116 25.49 -1.03 12.80
N ALA A 117 26.68 -1.52 12.43
CA ALA A 117 27.83 -1.56 13.34
C ALA A 117 28.28 -0.15 13.77
N PHE A 118 28.16 0.86 12.90
CA PHE A 118 28.45 2.24 13.25
C PHE A 118 27.44 2.79 14.26
N LEU A 119 26.14 2.56 14.02
CA LEU A 119 25.06 2.94 14.94
C LEU A 119 25.21 2.24 16.30
N GLU A 120 25.53 0.95 16.32
CA GLU A 120 25.78 0.18 17.56
C GLU A 120 27.01 0.67 18.31
N ARG A 121 28.11 0.98 17.60
CA ARG A 121 29.32 1.55 18.21
C ARG A 121 29.02 2.90 18.84
N ASN A 122 28.30 3.76 18.11
CA ASN A 122 27.84 5.05 18.62
C ASN A 122 27.02 4.84 19.91
N ASN A 123 26.12 3.85 19.94
CA ASN A 123 25.32 3.56 21.13
C ASN A 123 26.15 3.01 22.32
N ARG A 124 27.17 2.17 22.07
CA ARG A 124 28.04 1.60 23.11
C ARG A 124 28.99 2.59 23.77
N GLU A 125 29.43 3.64 23.08
CA GLU A 125 30.30 4.68 23.68
C GLU A 125 29.59 5.50 24.78
N ILE A 126 28.25 5.43 24.88
CA ILE A 126 27.46 6.04 25.98
C ILE A 126 27.36 5.13 27.21
N LEU A 127 27.17 3.82 27.04
CA LEU A 127 27.07 2.88 28.18
C LEU A 127 28.43 2.63 28.86
N ALA A 128 29.53 2.80 28.14
CA ALA A 128 30.89 2.64 28.69
C ALA A 128 31.35 3.91 29.43
N GLY A 129 30.69 4.23 30.55
CA GLY A 129 31.26 5.15 31.55
C GLY A 129 32.66 4.68 32.00
N LYS A 130 33.61 5.63 32.11
CA LYS A 130 35.03 5.47 32.49
C LYS A 130 35.36 4.30 33.46
N PRO A 131 36.45 3.55 33.26
CA PRO A 131 36.92 2.56 34.24
C PRO A 131 37.72 3.25 35.38
N THR A 132 37.35 2.99 36.64
CA THR A 132 38.16 3.37 37.83
C THR A 132 38.87 2.17 38.46
N PRO A 133 40.06 2.34 39.06
CA PRO A 133 40.96 1.25 39.41
C PRO A 133 40.72 0.64 40.80
N GLN A 134 41.14 -0.62 40.92
CA GLN A 134 40.91 -1.58 42.00
C GLN A 134 41.39 -1.16 43.40
N LYS A 135 40.70 -1.64 44.44
CA LYS A 135 41.18 -1.75 45.83
C LYS A 135 41.03 -3.19 46.38
N SER A 136 41.79 -3.45 47.44
CA SER A 136 42.40 -4.70 47.93
C SER A 136 41.50 -5.87 48.34
N LEU A 137 42.09 -7.07 48.25
CA LEU A 137 41.46 -8.37 47.97
C LEU A 137 40.96 -9.21 49.17
N SER A 138 41.17 -8.82 50.43
CA SER A 138 40.94 -9.76 51.56
C SER A 138 39.77 -9.44 52.50
N ASP A 139 39.34 -8.19 52.65
CA ASP A 139 38.10 -7.83 53.39
C ASP A 139 36.87 -7.71 52.46
N LEU A 140 37.11 -7.73 51.14
CA LEU A 140 36.07 -7.58 50.13
C LEU A 140 35.21 -8.83 49.93
N LEU A 141 35.68 -10.05 50.19
CA LEU A 141 34.96 -11.22 49.68
C LEU A 141 33.61 -11.47 50.38
N ASP A 142 33.48 -11.13 51.67
CA ASP A 142 32.25 -11.32 52.43
C ASP A 142 31.27 -10.15 52.29
N ALA A 143 31.79 -8.90 52.32
CA ALA A 143 31.01 -7.70 52.04
C ALA A 143 30.63 -7.56 50.54
N SER A 144 31.49 -8.01 49.62
CA SER A 144 31.24 -8.05 48.17
C SER A 144 30.27 -9.15 47.80
N ALA A 145 30.20 -10.29 48.49
CA ALA A 145 29.19 -11.29 48.17
C ALA A 145 27.78 -10.75 48.46
N VAL A 146 27.60 -10.11 49.62
CA VAL A 146 26.32 -9.50 50.03
C VAL A 146 26.01 -8.23 49.21
N SER A 147 27.02 -7.39 48.94
CA SER A 147 26.87 -6.18 48.13
C SER A 147 26.67 -6.49 46.64
N ALA A 148 27.35 -7.49 46.09
CA ALA A 148 27.12 -7.93 44.70
C ALA A 148 25.76 -8.59 44.55
N THR A 149 25.30 -9.35 45.54
CA THR A 149 23.94 -9.90 45.54
C THR A 149 22.89 -8.78 45.64
N SER A 150 23.07 -7.80 46.52
CA SER A 150 22.13 -6.66 46.64
C SER A 150 22.13 -5.81 45.37
N ARG A 151 23.31 -5.51 44.80
CA ARG A 151 23.44 -4.77 43.55
C ARG A 151 22.87 -5.54 42.36
N TYR A 152 23.04 -6.87 42.32
CA TYR A 152 22.44 -7.72 41.31
C TYR A 152 20.91 -7.72 41.43
N ILE A 153 20.36 -7.74 42.64
CA ILE A 153 18.92 -7.63 42.87
C ILE A 153 18.40 -6.26 42.44
N GLU A 154 19.09 -5.16 42.80
CA GLU A 154 18.73 -3.81 42.36
C GLU A 154 18.83 -3.65 40.84
N GLU A 155 19.88 -4.19 40.21
CA GLU A 155 20.08 -4.16 38.76
C GLU A 155 19.03 -5.01 38.03
N GLN A 156 18.68 -6.19 38.56
CA GLN A 156 17.58 -7.00 38.05
C GLN A 156 16.24 -6.29 38.22
N GLN A 157 15.99 -5.64 39.36
CA GLN A 157 14.76 -4.89 39.59
C GLN A 157 14.64 -3.68 38.65
N ALA A 158 15.73 -2.95 38.42
CA ALA A 158 15.78 -1.86 37.45
C ALA A 158 15.59 -2.37 36.00
N THR A 159 16.17 -3.52 35.66
CA THR A 159 15.97 -4.16 34.36
C THR A 159 14.52 -4.59 34.18
N GLN A 160 13.89 -5.16 35.22
CA GLN A 160 12.50 -5.57 35.20
C GLN A 160 11.56 -4.37 35.06
N GLN A 161 11.91 -3.23 35.68
CA GLN A 161 11.17 -1.98 35.54
C GLN A 161 11.23 -1.45 34.09
N LEU A 162 12.42 -1.48 33.47
CA LEU A 162 12.58 -1.10 32.06
C LEU A 162 11.79 -2.01 31.11
N ILE A 163 11.80 -3.32 31.38
CA ILE A 163 11.02 -4.29 30.60
C ILE A 163 9.51 -4.01 30.75
N MET A 164 9.03 -3.64 31.94
CA MET A 164 7.63 -3.28 32.16
C MET A 164 7.27 -1.98 31.42
N ASP A 165 8.10 -0.94 31.49
CA ASP A 165 7.87 0.32 30.78
C ASP A 165 7.86 0.14 29.25
N GLU A 166 8.76 -0.69 28.72
CA GLU A 166 8.79 -1.01 27.28
C GLU A 166 7.55 -1.81 26.85
N GLN A 167 7.09 -2.74 27.69
CA GLN A 167 5.85 -3.47 27.45
C GLN A 167 4.61 -2.57 27.51
N ASP A 168 4.56 -1.61 28.43
CA ASP A 168 3.47 -0.63 28.50
C ASP A 168 3.42 0.27 27.26
N GLN A 169 4.59 0.72 26.76
CA GLN A 169 4.66 1.43 25.47
C GLN A 169 4.18 0.56 24.31
N GLN A 170 4.55 -0.73 24.28
CA GLN A 170 4.05 -1.65 23.26
C GLN A 170 2.54 -1.83 23.34
N LEU A 171 1.97 -1.94 24.54
CA LEU A 171 0.52 -2.03 24.74
C LEU A 171 -0.20 -0.75 24.31
N GLU A 172 0.38 0.42 24.53
CA GLU A 172 -0.16 1.70 24.06
C GLU A 172 -0.16 1.78 22.52
N MET A 173 0.93 1.36 21.86
CA MET A 173 1.00 1.29 20.40
C MET A 173 0.00 0.28 19.80
N VAL A 174 -0.15 -0.89 20.44
CA VAL A 174 -1.14 -1.90 20.04
C VAL A 174 -2.56 -1.36 20.24
N SER A 175 -2.82 -0.64 21.33
CA SER A 175 -4.11 0.02 21.61
C SER A 175 -4.45 1.07 20.54
N GLY A 176 -3.48 1.90 20.15
CA GLY A 176 -3.64 2.85 19.05
C GLY A 176 -3.96 2.15 17.72
N SER A 177 -3.29 1.03 17.43
CA SER A 177 -3.55 0.21 16.24
C SER A 177 -4.97 -0.39 16.26
N ILE A 178 -5.45 -0.83 17.43
CA ILE A 178 -6.82 -1.31 17.61
C ILE A 178 -7.83 -0.19 17.40
N GLN A 179 -7.53 1.03 17.82
CA GLN A 179 -8.41 2.18 17.62
C GLN A 179 -8.51 2.57 16.14
N VAL A 180 -7.41 2.51 15.40
CA VAL A 180 -7.39 2.68 13.94
C VAL A 180 -8.17 1.56 13.26
N LEU A 181 -7.96 0.30 13.62
CA LEU A 181 -8.73 -0.84 13.10
C LEU A 181 -10.23 -0.71 13.38
N LYS A 182 -10.61 -0.24 14.57
CA LYS A 182 -12.02 0.02 14.92
C LYS A 182 -12.62 1.12 14.04
N HIS A 183 -11.88 2.20 13.81
CA HIS A 183 -12.32 3.28 12.92
C HIS A 183 -12.45 2.81 11.46
N MET A 184 -11.47 2.06 10.96
CA MET A 184 -11.52 1.47 9.62
C MET A 184 -12.67 0.47 9.48
N SER A 185 -12.86 -0.42 10.46
CA SER A 185 -13.96 -1.37 10.48
C SER A 185 -15.33 -0.69 10.52
N GLY A 186 -15.46 0.45 11.20
CA GLY A 186 -16.68 1.26 11.19
C GLY A 186 -16.97 1.81 9.79
N ARG A 187 -15.96 2.41 9.15
CA ARG A 187 -16.10 2.93 7.78
C ARG A 187 -16.37 1.84 6.74
N VAL A 188 -15.74 0.67 6.87
CA VAL A 188 -16.02 -0.48 6.01
C VAL A 188 -17.47 -0.96 6.20
N GLY A 189 -17.99 -0.94 7.43
CA GLY A 189 -19.39 -1.26 7.68
C GLY A 189 -20.35 -0.29 7.00
N GLU A 190 -20.12 1.02 7.12
CA GLU A 190 -20.93 2.05 6.44
C GLU A 190 -20.87 1.91 4.92
N GLU A 191 -19.69 1.70 4.34
CA GLU A 191 -19.52 1.49 2.90
C GLU A 191 -20.21 0.21 2.41
N LEU A 192 -20.18 -0.88 3.19
CA LEU A 192 -20.90 -2.12 2.86
C LEU A 192 -22.42 -1.92 2.91
N ASP A 193 -22.92 -1.14 3.88
CA ASP A 193 -24.35 -0.79 3.94
C ASP A 193 -24.76 0.08 2.73
N GLU A 194 -23.95 1.07 2.34
CA GLU A 194 -24.17 1.87 1.13
C GLU A 194 -24.13 1.02 -0.14
N GLN A 195 -23.18 0.10 -0.24
CA GLN A 195 -23.13 -0.86 -1.35
C GLN A 195 -24.32 -1.80 -1.36
N GLY A 196 -24.83 -2.21 -0.20
CA GLY A 196 -26.08 -2.96 -0.08
C GLY A 196 -27.28 -2.21 -0.68
N ILE A 197 -27.38 -0.91 -0.38
CA ILE A 197 -28.42 -0.05 -0.97
C ILE A 197 -28.23 0.10 -2.49
N MET A 198 -26.99 0.26 -2.96
CA MET A 198 -26.70 0.35 -4.40
C MET A 198 -27.01 -0.95 -5.14
N LEU A 199 -26.73 -2.11 -4.54
CA LEU A 199 -27.05 -3.42 -5.12
C LEU A 199 -28.55 -3.66 -5.19
N ASP A 200 -29.32 -3.24 -4.19
CA ASP A 200 -30.78 -3.31 -4.23
C ASP A 200 -31.36 -2.40 -5.33
N ALA A 201 -30.80 -1.20 -5.51
CA ALA A 201 -31.18 -0.31 -6.60
C ALA A 201 -30.84 -0.93 -7.97
N PHE A 202 -29.66 -1.55 -8.10
CA PHE A 202 -29.26 -2.25 -9.31
C PHE A 202 -30.15 -3.46 -9.61
N ALA A 203 -30.56 -4.22 -8.59
CA ALA A 203 -31.49 -5.33 -8.74
C ALA A 203 -32.85 -4.84 -9.27
N GLN A 204 -33.36 -3.72 -8.76
CA GLN A 204 -34.60 -3.11 -9.27
C GLN A 204 -34.47 -2.67 -10.73
N GLU A 205 -33.32 -2.11 -11.11
CA GLU A 205 -33.07 -1.70 -12.51
C GLU A 205 -32.93 -2.92 -13.44
N MET A 206 -32.36 -4.02 -12.96
CA MET A 206 -32.30 -5.29 -13.67
C MET A 206 -33.70 -5.87 -13.89
N ASP A 207 -34.57 -5.88 -12.87
CA ASP A 207 -35.95 -6.35 -12.97
C ASP A 207 -36.78 -5.50 -13.95
N HIS A 208 -36.55 -4.18 -13.96
CA HIS A 208 -37.17 -3.28 -14.93
C HIS A 208 -36.70 -3.60 -16.35
N THR A 209 -35.40 -3.83 -16.54
CA THR A 209 -34.81 -4.20 -17.82
C THR A 209 -35.35 -5.54 -18.31
N GLN A 210 -35.48 -6.54 -17.43
CA GLN A 210 -36.06 -7.84 -17.74
C GLN A 210 -37.52 -7.71 -18.18
N SER A 211 -38.32 -6.91 -17.47
CA SER A 211 -39.72 -6.63 -17.82
C SER A 211 -39.85 -5.97 -19.20
N ARG A 212 -38.94 -5.05 -19.53
CA ARG A 212 -38.89 -4.42 -20.86
C ARG A 212 -38.49 -5.42 -21.93
N MET A 213 -37.50 -6.27 -21.67
CA MET A 213 -37.08 -7.33 -22.57
C MET A 213 -38.22 -8.31 -22.85
N ASP A 214 -38.94 -8.76 -21.82
CA ASP A 214 -40.12 -9.64 -21.98
C ASP A 214 -41.24 -8.98 -22.79
N GLY A 215 -41.42 -7.66 -22.64
CA GLY A 215 -42.33 -6.88 -23.47
C GLY A 215 -41.91 -6.85 -24.94
N VAL A 216 -40.61 -6.70 -25.21
CA VAL A 216 -40.04 -6.77 -26.57
C VAL A 216 -40.20 -8.17 -27.15
N LEU A 217 -39.88 -9.22 -26.38
CA LEU A 217 -40.03 -10.62 -26.80
C LEU A 217 -41.49 -10.95 -27.14
N ARG A 218 -42.45 -10.51 -26.33
CA ARG A 218 -43.89 -10.67 -26.64
C ARG A 218 -44.30 -9.95 -27.92
N LYS A 219 -43.79 -8.74 -28.16
CA LYS A 219 -44.05 -8.00 -29.40
C LYS A 219 -43.45 -8.71 -30.62
N LEU A 220 -42.22 -9.21 -30.50
CA LEU A 220 -41.58 -10.01 -31.55
C LEU A 220 -42.35 -11.28 -31.86
N ALA A 221 -42.80 -12.01 -30.84
CA ALA A 221 -43.64 -13.20 -31.01
C ALA A 221 -44.97 -12.87 -31.70
N LYS A 222 -45.62 -11.76 -31.33
CA LYS A 222 -46.87 -11.32 -31.96
C LYS A 222 -46.68 -10.94 -33.43
N VAL A 223 -45.63 -10.17 -33.75
CA VAL A 223 -45.29 -9.81 -35.13
C VAL A 223 -44.99 -11.07 -35.95
N SER A 224 -44.19 -11.98 -35.41
CA SER A 224 -43.90 -13.28 -36.04
C SER A 224 -45.18 -14.06 -36.37
N HIS A 225 -46.08 -14.22 -35.40
CA HIS A 225 -47.36 -14.90 -35.62
C HIS A 225 -48.30 -14.17 -36.58
N MET A 226 -48.27 -12.83 -36.65
CA MET A 226 -49.03 -12.06 -37.63
C MET A 226 -48.50 -12.28 -39.05
N THR A 227 -47.17 -12.36 -39.24
CA THR A 227 -46.58 -12.65 -40.56
C THR A 227 -46.83 -14.08 -41.05
N SER A 228 -47.11 -15.03 -40.15
CA SER A 228 -47.45 -16.42 -40.52
C SER A 228 -48.95 -16.64 -40.78
N GLY A 229 -49.82 -15.68 -40.46
CA GLY A 229 -51.28 -15.80 -40.57
C GLY A 229 -51.89 -15.29 -41.88
N GLU A 230 -51.17 -14.47 -42.66
CA GLU A 230 -51.61 -13.96 -43.97
C GLU A 230 -51.06 -14.82 -45.11
N SER A 231 -51.61 -16.03 -45.27
CA SER A 231 -51.57 -16.73 -46.56
C SER A 231 -53.00 -16.74 -47.13
N PRO A 232 -53.32 -15.94 -48.17
CA PRO A 232 -54.68 -15.83 -48.66
C PRO A 232 -55.06 -17.08 -49.46
N ARG A 233 -55.92 -17.92 -48.87
CA ARG A 233 -56.75 -18.87 -49.63
C ARG A 233 -57.95 -18.12 -50.23
N GLY A 234 -57.94 -17.94 -51.56
CA GLY A 234 -59.08 -18.36 -52.37
C GLY A 234 -59.71 -17.39 -53.37
N ARG A 235 -59.76 -17.87 -54.63
CA ARG A 235 -60.85 -17.82 -55.65
C ARG A 235 -60.87 -16.75 -56.75
N GLY A 236 -61.21 -17.26 -57.95
CA GLY A 236 -61.71 -16.58 -59.14
C GLY A 236 -60.65 -16.51 -60.23
N GLY A 237 -60.73 -17.13 -61.41
CA GLY A 237 -61.89 -17.53 -62.21
C GLY A 237 -61.71 -16.92 -63.61
N THR A 238 -61.54 -17.79 -64.61
CA THR A 238 -61.73 -17.59 -66.07
C THR A 238 -60.86 -16.57 -66.83
N LEU A 239 -60.12 -17.05 -67.83
CA LEU A 239 -60.12 -16.53 -69.21
C LEU A 239 -59.38 -17.51 -70.13
N SER A 240 -60.11 -18.13 -71.07
CA SER A 240 -59.54 -18.79 -72.25
C SER A 240 -58.83 -17.76 -73.15
N PRO A 241 -57.85 -18.20 -73.93
CA PRO A 241 -57.90 -17.93 -75.36
C PRO A 241 -57.73 -19.23 -76.14
N GLY A 242 -58.48 -19.35 -77.25
CA GLY A 242 -58.28 -20.42 -78.21
C GLY A 242 -56.89 -20.32 -78.84
N ASP A 243 -56.33 -21.49 -79.16
CA ASP A 243 -55.73 -21.79 -80.46
C ASP A 243 -55.39 -23.28 -80.49
N LEU A 244 -56.00 -23.96 -81.48
CA LEU A 244 -55.73 -25.30 -82.06
C LEU A 244 -56.10 -26.56 -81.24
#